data_AF-A0A9E0T2T6-F1
#
_entry.id   AF-A0A9E0T2T6-F1
#
_cell.length_a   1.000
_cell.length_b   1.000
_cell.length_c   1.000
_cell.angle_alpha   90.00
_cell.angle_beta   90.00
_cell.angle_gamma   90.00
#
_symmetry.space_group_name_H-M   'P 1'
#
loop_
_entity.id
_entity.type
_entity.pdbx_description
1 polymer ?
#
loop_
_entity_poly.entity_id
_entity_poly.type
_entity_poly.pdbx_seq_one_letter_code
_entity_poly.pdbx_strand_id
1 'polypeptide(L)'
;MTPNQSISLTLTRTGQTEPEIVYANRANGKWRSPGDGWLGPQNGSWTQTPDGLYMFDPAGKTELAFCKGLIFDTCYTLDSGKSKYRSGEGHGTWQVLGVFQSAASNV
;
A
#
# COMPACT_ATOMS: atom_id res chain seq x y z
N MET A 1 12.62 -4.15 -16.86
CA MET A 1 11.27 -3.67 -16.49
C MET A 1 11.40 -2.25 -15.97
N THR A 2 10.51 -1.35 -16.37
CA THR A 2 10.47 0.01 -15.82
C THR A 2 9.93 -0.07 -14.39
N PRO A 3 10.62 0.49 -13.38
CA PRO A 3 10.14 0.45 -12.01
C PRO A 3 8.83 1.22 -11.87
N ASN A 4 7.87 0.66 -11.14
CA ASN A 4 6.72 1.42 -10.67
C ASN A 4 7.21 2.62 -9.85
N GLN A 5 6.59 3.79 -10.05
CA GLN A 5 6.88 5.03 -9.33
C GLN A 5 5.83 5.32 -8.27
N SER A 6 4.59 4.90 -8.52
CA SER A 6 3.56 4.87 -7.51
C SER A 6 2.56 3.76 -7.76
N ILE A 7 1.92 3.33 -6.69
CA ILE A 7 0.84 2.35 -6.71
C ILE A 7 -0.36 2.90 -5.95
N SER A 8 -1.54 2.69 -6.51
CA SER A 8 -2.81 2.85 -5.80
C SER A 8 -3.32 1.46 -5.46
N LEU A 9 -3.79 1.27 -4.24
CA LEU A 9 -4.34 0.00 -3.78
C LEU A 9 -5.58 0.20 -2.91
N THR A 10 -6.45 -0.80 -2.88
CA THR A 10 -7.50 -0.94 -1.87
C THR A 10 -7.01 -1.81 -0.73
N LEU A 11 -7.37 -1.45 0.50
CA LEU A 11 -7.23 -2.28 1.69
C LEU A 11 -8.61 -2.52 2.29
N THR A 12 -9.01 -3.78 2.38
CA THR A 12 -10.32 -4.16 2.93
C THR A 12 -10.12 -4.98 4.19
N ARG A 13 -10.57 -4.47 5.34
CA ARG A 13 -10.62 -5.26 6.58
C ARG A 13 -11.77 -6.26 6.54
N THR A 14 -11.61 -7.40 7.23
CA THR A 14 -12.68 -8.38 7.40
C THR A 14 -13.92 -7.72 8.03
N GLY A 15 -15.10 -7.92 7.42
CA GLY A 15 -16.36 -7.32 7.88
C GLY A 15 -16.59 -5.86 7.43
N GLN A 16 -15.69 -5.31 6.63
CA GLN A 16 -15.83 -3.95 6.09
C GLN A 16 -16.47 -3.97 4.70
N THR A 17 -17.42 -3.06 4.48
CA THR A 17 -18.14 -2.91 3.21
C THR A 17 -17.41 -2.00 2.22
N GLU A 18 -16.67 -1.00 2.71
CA GLU A 18 -15.96 -0.02 1.89
C GLU A 18 -14.45 -0.10 2.10
N PRO A 19 -13.65 -0.34 1.04
CA PRO A 19 -12.20 -0.41 1.17
C PRO A 19 -11.56 0.95 1.46
N GLU A 20 -10.42 0.95 2.16
CA GLU A 20 -9.52 2.10 2.19
C GLU A 20 -8.80 2.21 0.86
N ILE A 21 -8.67 3.41 0.29
CA ILE A 21 -7.81 3.63 -0.86
C ILE A 21 -6.49 4.19 -0.37
N VAL A 22 -5.39 3.51 -0.67
CA VAL A 22 -4.04 3.95 -0.32
C VAL A 22 -3.23 4.24 -1.57
N TYR A 23 -2.55 5.37 -1.57
CA TYR A 23 -1.59 5.76 -2.60
C TYR A 23 -0.18 5.74 -2.03
N ALA A 24 0.73 4.94 -2.57
CA ALA A 24 2.13 4.86 -2.18
C ALA A 24 3.04 5.38 -3.31
N ASN A 25 3.99 6.24 -2.95
CA ASN A 25 4.89 6.93 -3.87
C ASN A 25 6.35 6.58 -3.57
N ARG A 26 7.09 6.23 -4.62
CA ARG A 26 8.50 5.83 -4.54
C ARG A 26 9.45 6.98 -4.33
N ALA A 27 9.21 8.11 -4.99
CA ALA A 27 10.11 9.26 -4.97
C ALA A 27 10.36 9.79 -3.55
N ASN A 28 9.36 9.69 -2.67
CA ASN A 28 9.46 10.14 -1.28
C ASN A 28 9.31 9.02 -0.23
N GLY A 29 9.07 7.77 -0.64
CA GLY A 29 8.84 6.65 0.28
C GLY A 29 7.60 6.80 1.17
N LYS A 30 6.63 7.62 0.75
CA LYS A 30 5.42 7.91 1.51
C LYS A 30 4.20 7.23 0.94
N TRP A 31 3.26 6.91 1.81
CA TRP A 31 1.91 6.53 1.43
C TRP A 31 0.89 7.46 2.10
N ARG A 32 -0.32 7.54 1.54
CA ARG A 32 -1.43 8.31 2.09
C ARG A 32 -2.77 7.64 1.82
N SER A 33 -3.75 7.92 2.65
CA SER A 33 -5.15 7.54 2.47
C SER A 33 -6.06 8.78 2.53
N PRO A 34 -7.31 8.72 2.02
CA PRO A 34 -8.32 9.75 2.20
C PRO A 34 -8.57 10.12 3.67
N GLY A 35 -9.15 11.31 3.87
CA GLY A 35 -9.28 11.95 5.18
C GLY A 35 -10.12 11.19 6.20
N ASP A 36 -11.11 10.44 5.74
CA ASP A 36 -12.11 9.76 6.57
C ASP A 36 -11.91 8.23 6.62
N GLY A 37 -10.71 7.79 6.24
CA GLY A 37 -10.31 6.39 6.22
C GLY A 37 -10.16 5.76 7.60
N TRP A 38 -10.34 4.44 7.68
CA TRP A 38 -10.29 3.69 8.94
C TRP A 38 -8.86 3.30 9.37
N LEU A 39 -7.89 3.30 8.45
CA LEU A 39 -6.51 2.87 8.71
C LEU A 39 -5.74 3.82 9.66
N GLY A 40 -6.32 4.97 10.01
CA GLY A 40 -5.67 5.97 10.85
C GLY A 40 -4.88 7.00 10.04
N PRO A 41 -3.70 7.46 10.48
CA PRO A 41 -3.09 8.70 9.99
C PRO A 41 -2.93 8.73 8.48
N GLN A 42 -3.41 9.82 7.88
CA GLN A 42 -3.60 10.06 6.44
C GLN A 42 -2.29 10.19 5.63
N ASN A 43 -1.17 9.83 6.23
CA ASN A 43 0.17 9.87 5.66
C ASN A 43 1.07 8.96 6.48
N GLY A 44 2.03 8.31 5.84
CA GLY A 44 2.97 7.44 6.51
C GLY A 44 4.15 7.12 5.62
N SER A 45 5.08 6.33 6.13
CA SER A 45 6.15 5.74 5.31
C SER A 45 5.81 4.30 4.97
N TRP A 46 6.27 3.83 3.82
CA TRP A 46 6.21 2.42 3.49
C TRP A 46 7.62 1.83 3.41
N THR A 47 7.74 0.54 3.68
CA THR A 47 8.98 -0.22 3.54
C THR A 47 8.69 -1.52 2.79
N GLN A 48 9.51 -1.83 1.79
CA GLN A 48 9.44 -3.11 1.09
C GLN A 48 10.35 -4.13 1.77
N THR A 49 9.83 -5.34 1.99
CA THR A 49 10.62 -6.54 2.30
C THR A 49 10.36 -7.62 1.24
N PRO A 50 11.14 -8.72 1.23
CA PRO A 50 10.84 -9.86 0.36
C PRO A 50 9.45 -10.48 0.58
N ASP A 51 8.89 -10.32 1.79
CA ASP A 51 7.59 -10.89 2.16
C ASP A 51 6.41 -10.00 1.78
N GLY A 52 6.63 -8.72 1.45
CA GLY A 52 5.58 -7.79 1.07
C GLY A 52 5.86 -6.33 1.45
N LEU A 53 4.80 -5.53 1.42
CA LEU A 53 4.85 -4.09 1.67
C LEU A 53 4.30 -3.74 3.06
N TYR A 54 5.12 -3.13 3.90
CA TYR A 54 4.73 -2.61 5.20
C TYR A 54 4.37 -1.14 5.12
N MET A 55 3.31 -0.73 5.81
CA MET A 55 2.87 0.65 5.97
C MET A 55 2.99 1.05 7.42
N PHE A 56 3.71 2.14 7.68
CA PHE A 56 3.96 2.68 9.01
C PHE A 56 3.30 4.04 9.18
N ASP A 57 3.07 4.44 10.43
CA ASP A 57 2.63 5.78 10.81
C ASP A 57 3.62 6.90 10.36
N PRO A 58 3.25 8.19 10.43
CA PRO A 58 4.12 9.29 10.01
C PRO A 58 5.49 9.32 10.72
N ALA A 59 5.57 8.79 11.94
CA ALA A 59 6.77 8.75 12.75
C ALA A 59 7.65 7.52 12.44
N GLY A 60 7.18 6.58 11.62
CA GLY A 60 7.84 5.31 11.33
C GLY A 60 7.89 4.34 12.52
N LYS A 61 7.07 4.55 13.55
CA LYS A 61 7.13 3.80 14.82
C LYS A 61 6.14 2.64 14.88
N THR A 62 4.97 2.81 14.27
CA THR A 62 3.87 1.85 14.36
C THR A 62 3.57 1.28 12.98
N GLU A 63 3.60 -0.05 12.85
CA GLU A 63 3.06 -0.75 11.68
C GLU A 63 1.51 -0.65 11.70
N LEU A 64 0.95 -0.16 10.60
CA LEU A 64 -0.49 0.00 10.40
C LEU A 64 -1.06 -1.08 9.48
N ALA A 65 -0.32 -1.44 8.42
CA ALA A 65 -0.70 -2.53 7.54
C ALA A 65 0.52 -3.27 6.99
N PHE A 66 0.32 -4.55 6.70
CA PHE A 66 1.24 -5.39 5.94
C PHE A 66 0.50 -6.06 4.79
N CYS A 67 0.88 -5.72 3.56
CA CYS A 67 0.36 -6.30 2.33
C CYS A 67 1.24 -7.48 1.92
N LYS A 68 0.88 -8.69 2.35
CA LYS A 68 1.69 -9.90 2.12
C LYS A 68 1.80 -10.19 0.62
N GLY A 69 3.03 -10.38 0.14
CA GLY A 69 3.35 -10.70 -1.25
C GLY A 69 3.26 -9.52 -2.21
N LEU A 70 2.84 -8.33 -1.75
CA LEU A 70 2.85 -7.13 -2.59
C LEU A 70 4.30 -6.66 -2.75
N ILE A 71 4.83 -6.85 -3.96
CA ILE A 71 6.15 -6.37 -4.35
C ILE A 71 5.98 -5.17 -5.25
N PHE A 72 6.41 -4.00 -4.77
CA PHE A 72 6.21 -2.70 -5.43
C PHE A 72 6.73 -2.69 -6.88
N ASP A 73 7.84 -3.35 -7.16
CA ASP A 73 8.53 -3.31 -8.47
C ASP A 73 7.90 -4.22 -9.52
N THR A 74 7.13 -5.22 -9.10
CA THR A 74 6.64 -6.28 -9.98
C THR A 74 5.13 -6.41 -9.94
N CYS A 75 4.43 -5.60 -9.15
CA CYS A 75 2.97 -5.65 -9.12
C CYS A 75 2.36 -5.01 -10.37
N TYR A 76 1.15 -5.49 -10.70
CA TYR A 76 0.31 -5.04 -11.78
C TYR A 76 -1.08 -4.66 -11.24
N THR A 77 -1.82 -3.87 -12.01
CA THR A 77 -3.24 -3.60 -11.76
C THR A 77 -4.01 -4.92 -11.58
N LEU A 78 -4.90 -4.97 -10.60
CA LEU A 78 -5.71 -6.13 -10.18
C LEU A 78 -4.96 -7.23 -9.42
N ASP A 79 -3.64 -7.15 -9.25
CA ASP A 79 -2.94 -8.01 -8.31
C ASP A 79 -3.58 -7.87 -6.93
N SER A 80 -3.74 -8.98 -6.23
CA SER A 80 -4.39 -9.00 -4.93
C SER A 80 -3.78 -10.03 -4.01
N GLY A 81 -4.01 -9.86 -2.71
CA GLY A 81 -3.48 -10.75 -1.70
C GLY A 81 -4.06 -10.49 -0.33
N LYS A 82 -3.44 -11.11 0.67
CA LYS A 82 -3.85 -10.98 2.07
C LYS A 82 -3.12 -9.83 2.74
N SER A 83 -3.85 -9.08 3.55
CA SER A 83 -3.30 -8.04 4.41
C SER A 83 -3.44 -8.43 5.89
N LYS A 84 -2.52 -7.92 6.69
CA LYS A 84 -2.64 -7.85 8.15
C LYS A 84 -2.68 -6.39 8.55
N TYR A 85 -3.46 -6.07 9.57
CA TYR A 85 -3.54 -4.74 10.14
C TYR A 85 -3.05 -4.79 11.58
N ARG A 86 -2.86 -3.62 12.19
CA ARG A 86 -2.41 -3.49 13.58
C ARG A 86 -3.18 -4.46 14.50
N SER A 87 -2.49 -5.00 15.50
CA SER A 87 -3.09 -5.87 16.52
C SER A 87 -4.38 -5.23 17.08
N GLY A 88 -5.52 -5.91 16.88
CA GLY A 88 -6.87 -5.41 17.18
C GLY A 88 -7.75 -5.13 15.96
N GLU A 89 -7.16 -4.83 14.79
CA GLU A 89 -7.88 -4.58 13.53
C GLU A 89 -7.92 -5.83 12.63
N GLY A 90 -7.17 -6.87 12.95
CA GLY A 90 -7.31 -8.19 12.33
C GLY A 90 -6.71 -8.31 10.93
N HIS A 91 -7.43 -9.00 10.05
CA HIS A 91 -6.96 -9.40 8.72
C HIS A 91 -7.84 -8.86 7.60
N GLY A 92 -7.32 -8.89 6.38
CA GLY A 92 -8.07 -8.47 5.22
C GLY A 92 -7.44 -8.84 3.89
N THR A 93 -7.76 -8.03 2.90
CA THR A 93 -7.20 -8.13 1.55
C THR A 93 -6.63 -6.81 1.08
N TRP A 94 -5.65 -6.89 0.18
CA TRP A 94 -5.22 -5.78 -0.65
C TRP A 94 -5.50 -6.08 -2.12
N GLN A 95 -5.76 -5.05 -2.92
CA GLN A 95 -5.78 -5.15 -4.38
C GLN A 95 -5.16 -3.89 -4.99
N VAL A 96 -4.34 -4.04 -6.03
CA VAL A 96 -3.77 -2.91 -6.76
C VAL A 96 -4.84 -2.34 -7.70
N LEU A 97 -5.19 -1.07 -7.51
CA LEU A 97 -6.08 -0.32 -8.38
C LEU A 97 -5.36 0.26 -9.61
N GLY A 98 -4.06 0.53 -9.48
CA GLY A 98 -3.27 1.07 -10.58
C GLY A 98 -1.80 1.17 -10.26
N VAL A 99 -0.99 1.01 -11.29
CA VAL A 99 0.46 1.22 -11.26
C VAL A 99 0.82 2.38 -12.17
N PHE A 100 1.65 3.29 -11.68
CA PHE A 100 2.11 4.45 -12.43
C PHE A 100 3.62 4.35 -12.54
N GLN A 101 4.11 4.11 -13.75
CA GLN A 101 5.53 3.99 -14.07
C GLN A 101 6.09 5.33 -14.55
N SER A 102 7.40 5.52 -14.42
CA SER A 102 8.06 6.63 -15.12
C SER A 102 7.91 6.41 -16.63
N ALA A 103 7.79 7.49 -17.40
CA ALA A 103 7.98 7.38 -18.83
C ALA A 103 9.32 6.69 -19.09
N ALA A 104 9.38 5.77 -20.05
CA ALA A 104 10.67 5.32 -20.55
C ALA A 104 11.38 6.58 -21.08
N SER A 105 12.52 6.94 -20.49
CA SER A 105 13.37 7.96 -21.10
C SER A 105 13.79 7.41 -22.47
N ASN A 106 13.12 7.87 -23.52
CA ASN A 106 13.60 7.72 -24.87
C ASN A 106 14.88 8.56 -24.94
N VAL A 107 16.02 7.88 -24.92
CA VAL A 107 17.32 8.46 -25.27
C VAL A 107 17.32 8.80 -26.75
#